data_AF-A0A1B3PGT3-F1
#
_entry.id   AF-A0A1B3PGT3-F1
#
_cell.length_a   1.000
_cell.length_b   1.000
_cell.length_c   1.000
_cell.angle_alpha   90.00
_cell.angle_beta   90.00
_cell.angle_gamma   90.00
#
_symmetry.space_group_name_H-M   'P 1'
#
loop_
_entity.id
_entity.type
_entity.pdbx_description
1 polymer ?
#
loop_
_entity_poly.entity_id
_entity_poly.type
_entity_poly.pdbx_seq_one_letter_code
_entity_poly.pdbx_strand_id
1 'polypeptide(L)'
;MTELAKKRPEFRNINAFKDLTTYRLPPAGWVSILHRVSGVIMFLLLPFILWMFDTSVSSEISFAKFKAVFNVGVGFVPGWFFKLVALALMWAYLHHFIAGLRHLWMDVSHDAVSKEFGKSSALFTLVLSIALTLVLGAKLFGLY
;
A
#
# COMPACT_ATOMS: atom_id res chain seq x y z
N MET A 1 -5.97 7.40 52.41
CA MET A 1 -6.64 8.22 51.38
C MET A 1 -6.37 7.57 50.04
N THR A 2 -7.41 7.19 49.30
CA THR A 2 -7.30 6.68 47.93
C THR A 2 -6.77 7.81 47.05
N GLU A 3 -5.59 7.65 46.44
CA GLU A 3 -5.10 8.59 45.44
C GLU A 3 -6.13 8.69 44.30
N LEU A 4 -6.72 9.87 44.13
CA LEU A 4 -7.55 10.17 42.97
C LEU A 4 -6.64 10.09 41.74
N ALA A 5 -6.88 9.09 40.89
CA ALA A 5 -6.11 8.88 39.68
C ALA A 5 -6.00 10.18 38.88
N LYS A 6 -4.76 10.58 38.55
CA LYS A 6 -4.47 11.81 37.82
C LYS A 6 -5.30 11.88 36.54
N LYS A 7 -6.06 12.97 36.38
CA LYS A 7 -6.88 13.20 35.17
C LYS A 7 -5.99 13.16 33.93
N ARG A 8 -6.30 12.27 32.99
CA ARG A 8 -5.55 12.17 31.72
C ARG A 8 -5.74 13.46 30.92
N PRO A 9 -4.70 13.97 30.24
CA PRO A 9 -4.84 15.13 29.38
C PRO A 9 -5.85 14.83 28.26
N GLU A 10 -6.83 15.71 28.09
CA GLU A 10 -7.82 15.66 27.02
C GLU A 10 -7.38 16.62 25.91
N PHE A 11 -7.03 16.07 24.75
CA PHE A 11 -6.73 16.88 23.55
C PHE A 11 -8.03 17.06 22.76
N ARG A 12 -8.54 18.30 22.70
CA ARG A 12 -9.76 18.68 21.96
C ARG A 12 -9.37 19.64 20.83
N ASN A 13 -10.18 19.72 19.78
CA ASN A 13 -9.98 20.63 18.64
C ASN A 13 -8.67 20.43 17.85
N ILE A 14 -8.23 19.18 17.69
CA ILE A 14 -7.03 18.85 16.90
C ILE A 14 -7.27 19.19 15.42
N ASN A 15 -6.45 20.09 14.87
CA ASN A 15 -6.44 20.45 13.46
C ASN A 15 -5.58 19.47 12.64
N ALA A 16 -6.13 18.93 11.56
CA ALA A 16 -5.46 17.92 10.75
C ALA A 16 -4.13 18.38 10.13
N PHE A 17 -4.02 19.66 9.77
CA PHE A 17 -2.83 20.18 9.08
C PHE A 17 -1.79 20.76 10.03
N LYS A 18 -2.24 21.39 11.11
CA LYS A 18 -1.34 22.01 12.11
C LYS A 18 -0.85 21.04 13.16
N ASP A 19 -1.71 20.16 13.64
CA ASP A 19 -1.39 19.34 14.82
C ASP A 19 -0.92 17.94 14.42
N LEU A 20 -1.59 17.27 13.47
CA LEU A 20 -1.23 15.89 13.10
C LEU A 20 0.18 15.79 12.47
N THR A 21 0.59 16.82 11.72
CA THR A 21 1.90 16.89 11.07
C THR A 21 3.06 17.00 12.06
N THR A 22 2.79 17.37 13.31
CA THR A 22 3.80 17.47 14.38
C THR A 22 4.05 16.15 15.11
N TYR A 23 3.14 15.18 15.00
CA TYR A 23 3.25 13.91 15.70
C TYR A 23 4.28 12.99 15.02
N ARG A 24 5.20 12.45 15.82
CA ARG A 24 6.14 11.43 15.37
C ARG A 24 5.44 10.06 15.36
N LEU A 25 5.04 9.63 14.17
CA LEU A 25 4.44 8.31 14.00
C LEU A 25 5.52 7.21 14.13
N PRO A 26 5.33 6.21 15.00
CA PRO A 26 6.17 5.03 14.99
C PRO A 26 5.95 4.24 13.67
N PRO A 27 6.87 3.33 13.29
CA PRO A 27 6.73 2.53 12.07
C PRO A 27 5.38 1.80 11.95
N ALA A 28 4.84 1.31 13.07
CA ALA A 28 3.52 0.68 13.11
C ALA A 28 2.37 1.64 12.71
N GLY A 29 2.49 2.93 13.05
CA GLY A 29 1.54 3.96 12.63
C GLY A 29 1.57 4.20 11.12
N TRP A 30 2.78 4.23 10.54
CA TRP A 30 2.97 4.31 9.09
C TRP A 30 2.36 3.11 8.35
N VAL A 31 2.66 1.89 8.79
CA VAL A 31 2.07 0.68 8.18
C VAL A 31 0.55 0.70 8.28
N SER A 32 -0.03 1.17 9.39
CA SER A 32 -1.48 1.26 9.53
C SER A 32 -2.12 2.21 8.50
N ILE A 33 -1.59 3.42 8.32
CA ILE A 33 -2.17 4.35 7.34
C ILE A 33 -1.92 3.89 5.92
N LEU A 34 -0.73 3.35 5.62
CA LEU A 34 -0.40 2.83 4.30
C LEU A 34 -1.24 1.61 3.93
N HIS A 35 -1.58 0.72 4.88
CA HIS A 35 -2.51 -0.39 4.65
C HIS A 35 -3.91 0.09 4.26
N ARG A 36 -4.41 1.17 4.88
CA ARG A 36 -5.70 1.78 4.48
C ARG A 36 -5.63 2.41 3.10
N VAL A 37 -4.60 3.23 2.86
CA VAL A 37 -4.40 3.93 1.59
C VAL A 37 -4.23 2.92 0.45
N SER A 38 -3.47 1.85 0.65
CA SER A 38 -3.29 0.80 -0.36
C SER A 38 -4.60 0.08 -0.68
N GLY A 39 -5.46 -0.16 0.31
CA GLY A 39 -6.81 -0.70 0.10
C GLY A 39 -7.67 0.21 -0.77
N VAL A 40 -7.64 1.52 -0.50
CA VAL A 40 -8.36 2.53 -1.30
C VAL A 40 -7.82 2.59 -2.74
N ILE A 41 -6.49 2.57 -2.91
CA ILE A 41 -5.87 2.56 -4.25
C ILE A 41 -6.34 1.35 -5.06
N MET A 42 -6.29 0.15 -4.49
CA MET A 42 -6.75 -1.05 -5.17
C MET A 42 -8.23 -0.96 -5.54
N PHE A 43 -9.08 -0.49 -4.63
CA PHE A 43 -10.51 -0.31 -4.88
C PHE A 43 -10.77 0.67 -6.03
N LEU A 44 -10.14 1.84 -6.02
CA LEU A 44 -10.29 2.84 -7.08
C LEU A 44 -9.75 2.37 -8.44
N LEU A 45 -8.73 1.51 -8.44
CA LEU A 45 -8.14 0.93 -9.64
C LEU A 45 -8.79 -0.39 -10.08
N LEU A 46 -9.86 -0.86 -9.41
CA LEU A 46 -10.58 -2.06 -9.85
C LEU A 46 -11.04 -1.99 -11.32
N PRO A 47 -11.61 -0.88 -11.83
CA PRO A 47 -11.97 -0.79 -13.24
C PRO A 47 -10.77 -0.98 -14.17
N PHE A 48 -9.59 -0.45 -13.79
CA PHE A 48 -8.36 -0.62 -14.55
C PHE A 48 -7.87 -2.08 -14.52
N ILE A 49 -7.95 -2.75 -13.36
CA ILE A 49 -7.64 -4.19 -13.23
C ILE A 49 -8.53 -5.03 -14.14
N LEU A 50 -9.85 -4.81 -14.09
CA LEU A 50 -10.81 -5.56 -14.90
C LEU A 50 -10.58 -5.34 -16.39
N TRP A 51 -10.33 -4.09 -16.81
CA TRP A 51 -9.98 -3.77 -18.19
C TRP A 51 -8.68 -4.46 -18.64
N MET A 52 -7.62 -4.42 -17.81
CA MET A 52 -6.36 -5.09 -18.12
C MET A 52 -6.58 -6.60 -18.29
N PHE A 53 -7.31 -7.23 -17.38
CA PHE A 53 -7.59 -8.65 -17.41
C PHE A 53 -8.37 -9.03 -18.67
N ASP A 54 -9.54 -8.42 -18.89
CA ASP A 54 -10.38 -8.67 -20.06
C ASP A 54 -9.59 -8.52 -21.36
N THR A 55 -8.98 -7.35 -21.57
CA THR A 55 -8.24 -7.05 -22.81
C THR A 55 -7.07 -8.01 -23.04
N SER A 56 -6.43 -8.49 -21.97
CA SER A 56 -5.29 -9.42 -22.06
C SER A 56 -5.67 -10.83 -22.49
N VAL A 57 -6.93 -11.25 -22.31
CA VAL A 57 -7.36 -12.64 -22.55
C VAL A 57 -8.36 -12.79 -23.70
N SER A 58 -8.99 -11.71 -24.18
CA SER A 58 -10.08 -11.86 -25.17
C SER A 58 -9.62 -12.40 -26.54
N SER A 59 -8.47 -11.97 -27.06
CA SER A 59 -7.96 -12.34 -28.40
C SER A 59 -6.51 -11.90 -28.60
N GLU A 60 -5.86 -12.38 -29.66
CA GLU A 60 -4.53 -11.89 -30.05
C GLU A 60 -4.52 -10.38 -30.37
N ILE A 61 -5.56 -9.89 -31.04
CA ILE A 61 -5.70 -8.46 -31.39
C ILE A 61 -5.86 -7.61 -30.12
N SER A 62 -6.69 -8.06 -29.16
CA SER A 62 -6.85 -7.35 -27.89
C SER A 62 -5.56 -7.38 -27.07
N PHE A 63 -4.86 -8.52 -27.02
CA PHE A 63 -3.56 -8.61 -26.35
C PHE A 63 -2.51 -7.69 -26.99
N ALA A 64 -2.49 -7.56 -28.32
CA ALA A 64 -1.63 -6.61 -29.02
C ALA A 64 -1.94 -5.15 -28.62
N LYS A 65 -3.22 -4.79 -28.53
CA LYS A 65 -3.66 -3.48 -28.02
C LYS A 65 -3.23 -3.26 -26.58
N PHE A 66 -3.43 -4.25 -25.71
CA PHE A 66 -2.99 -4.22 -24.31
C PHE A 66 -1.48 -3.92 -24.22
N LYS A 67 -0.64 -4.66 -24.95
CA LYS A 67 0.81 -4.39 -24.99
C LYS A 67 1.14 -2.99 -25.51
N ALA A 68 0.42 -2.49 -26.52
CA ALA A 68 0.65 -1.17 -27.08
C ALA A 68 0.42 -0.03 -26.05
N VAL A 69 -0.56 -0.18 -25.16
CA VAL A 69 -0.81 0.79 -24.06
C VAL A 69 0.43 0.96 -23.18
N PHE A 70 1.10 -0.13 -22.81
CA PHE A 70 2.28 -0.09 -21.94
C PHE A 70 3.57 0.27 -22.68
N ASN A 71 3.68 -0.06 -23.97
CA ASN A 71 4.90 0.17 -24.75
C ASN A 71 4.94 1.55 -25.39
N VAL A 72 3.82 2.05 -25.89
CA VAL A 72 3.73 3.32 -26.63
C VAL A 72 2.89 4.33 -25.87
N GLY A 73 1.68 3.94 -25.44
CA GLY A 73 0.73 4.82 -24.77
C GLY A 73 -0.62 4.89 -25.47
N VAL A 74 -1.49 5.81 -25.01
CA VAL A 74 -2.83 6.05 -25.55
C VAL A 74 -3.06 7.56 -25.65
N GLY A 75 -3.38 8.05 -26.85
CA GLY A 75 -3.53 9.49 -27.09
C GLY A 75 -2.25 10.25 -26.77
N PHE A 76 -2.35 11.25 -25.88
CA PHE A 76 -1.20 12.02 -25.39
C PHE A 76 -0.52 11.41 -24.15
N VAL A 77 -1.07 10.32 -23.58
CA VAL A 77 -0.55 9.70 -22.37
C VAL A 77 0.48 8.62 -22.74
N PRO A 78 1.75 8.76 -22.35
CA PRO A 78 2.82 7.85 -22.77
C PRO A 78 2.77 6.51 -22.01
N GLY A 79 3.29 5.45 -22.63
CA GLY A 79 3.25 4.09 -22.07
C GLY A 79 3.92 3.93 -20.70
N TRP A 80 4.99 4.70 -20.42
CA TRP A 80 5.65 4.68 -19.11
C TRP A 80 4.73 5.13 -17.98
N PHE A 81 3.76 6.01 -18.25
CA PHE A 81 2.79 6.45 -17.24
C PHE A 81 1.89 5.28 -16.82
N PHE A 82 1.40 4.48 -17.78
CA PHE A 82 0.64 3.26 -17.48
C PHE A 82 1.48 2.25 -16.70
N LYS A 83 2.79 2.14 -16.99
CA LYS A 83 3.71 1.34 -16.16
C LYS A 83 3.80 1.85 -14.72
N LEU A 84 3.83 3.17 -14.49
CA LEU A 84 3.80 3.72 -13.13
C LEU A 84 2.47 3.45 -12.41
N VAL A 85 1.34 3.54 -13.10
CA VAL A 85 0.02 3.18 -12.52
C VAL A 85 0.01 1.71 -12.12
N ALA A 86 0.50 0.82 -13.00
CA ALA A 86 0.63 -0.60 -12.68
C ALA A 86 1.62 -0.84 -11.53
N LEU A 87 2.73 -0.10 -11.45
CA LEU A 87 3.68 -0.19 -10.34
C LEU A 87 3.05 0.25 -9.01
N ALA A 88 2.29 1.34 -9.01
CA ALA A 88 1.55 1.80 -7.84
C ALA A 88 0.52 0.75 -7.38
N LEU A 89 -0.16 0.10 -8.33
CA LEU A 89 -1.09 -0.99 -8.04
C LEU A 89 -0.38 -2.23 -7.46
N MET A 90 0.76 -2.62 -8.04
CA MET A 90 1.58 -3.74 -7.52
C MET A 90 2.06 -3.45 -6.10
N TRP A 91 2.57 -2.24 -5.84
CA TRP A 91 2.94 -1.83 -4.49
C TRP A 91 1.74 -1.87 -3.54
N ALA A 92 0.59 -1.32 -3.96
CA ALA A 92 -0.61 -1.29 -3.15
C ALA A 92 -1.03 -2.70 -2.73
N TYR A 93 -1.08 -3.65 -3.68
CA TYR A 93 -1.38 -5.05 -3.38
C TYR A 93 -0.36 -5.67 -2.43
N LEU A 94 0.94 -5.58 -2.73
CA LEU A 94 2.00 -6.18 -1.91
C LEU A 94 2.01 -5.61 -0.48
N HIS A 95 1.94 -4.28 -0.35
CA HIS A 95 1.88 -3.63 0.95
C HIS A 95 0.62 -4.03 1.72
N HIS A 96 -0.54 -3.98 1.07
CA HIS A 96 -1.82 -4.32 1.69
C HIS A 96 -1.83 -5.77 2.17
N PHE A 97 -1.39 -6.70 1.34
CA PHE A 97 -1.36 -8.13 1.65
C PHE A 97 -0.43 -8.44 2.82
N ILE A 98 0.83 -7.97 2.78
CA ILE A 98 1.81 -8.23 3.86
C ILE A 98 1.37 -7.56 5.18
N ALA A 99 0.86 -6.33 5.12
CA ALA A 99 0.31 -5.66 6.29
C ALA A 99 -0.95 -6.37 6.81
N GLY A 100 -1.79 -6.89 5.93
CA GLY A 100 -2.97 -7.69 6.26
C GLY A 100 -2.61 -8.98 6.99
N LEU A 101 -1.60 -9.72 6.52
CA LEU A 101 -1.08 -10.90 7.23
C LEU A 101 -0.56 -10.55 8.62
N ARG A 102 0.15 -9.42 8.76
CA ARG A 102 0.57 -8.89 10.06
C ARG A 102 -0.63 -8.62 10.98
N HIS A 103 -1.71 -8.04 10.45
CA HIS A 103 -2.93 -7.79 11.21
C HIS A 103 -3.61 -9.09 11.65
N LEU A 104 -3.84 -10.01 10.72
CA LEU A 104 -4.42 -11.32 11.02
C LEU A 104 -3.61 -12.08 12.08
N TRP A 105 -2.27 -12.01 12.02
CA TRP A 105 -1.41 -12.63 13.03
C TRP A 105 -1.60 -12.02 14.42
N MET A 106 -1.68 -10.69 14.51
CA MET A 106 -1.96 -10.00 15.77
C MET A 106 -3.36 -10.27 16.30
N ASP A 107 -4.34 -10.52 15.42
CA ASP A 107 -5.71 -10.84 15.80
C ASP A 107 -5.83 -12.24 16.41
N VAL A 108 -5.03 -13.21 15.95
CA VAL A 108 -5.05 -14.59 16.47
C VAL A 108 -4.08 -14.82 17.63
N SER A 109 -3.02 -14.02 17.76
CA SER A 109 -1.99 -14.18 18.79
C SER A 109 -1.86 -12.92 19.64
N HIS A 110 -2.49 -12.94 20.82
CA HIS A 110 -2.44 -11.83 21.77
C HIS A 110 -1.00 -11.57 22.28
N ASP A 111 -0.18 -12.62 22.41
CA ASP A 111 1.23 -12.50 22.81
C ASP A 111 2.08 -11.74 21.78
N ALA A 112 1.65 -11.73 20.51
CA ALA A 112 2.29 -10.93 19.46
C ALA A 112 1.98 -9.42 19.57
N VAL A 113 1.02 -9.00 20.41
CA VAL A 113 0.62 -7.60 20.55
C VAL A 113 1.54 -6.87 21.55
N SER A 114 2.84 -6.84 21.26
CA SER A 114 3.85 -6.13 22.04
C SER A 114 4.43 -4.92 21.29
N LYS A 115 5.04 -3.98 22.00
CA LYS A 115 5.70 -2.81 21.38
C LYS A 115 6.87 -3.24 20.48
N GLU A 116 7.63 -4.22 20.93
CA GLU A 116 8.78 -4.74 20.19
C GLU A 116 8.34 -5.39 18.89
N PHE A 117 7.40 -6.34 18.97
CA PHE A 117 6.85 -6.99 17.78
C PHE A 117 6.16 -5.97 16.86
N GLY A 118 5.41 -5.02 17.43
CA GLY A 118 4.78 -3.95 16.67
C GLY A 118 5.76 -3.14 15.83
N LYS A 119 6.96 -2.87 16.35
CA LYS A 119 8.05 -2.17 15.63
C LYS A 119 8.71 -3.08 14.59
N SER A 120 9.15 -4.28 14.98
CA SER A 120 9.91 -5.19 14.10
C SER A 120 9.06 -5.68 12.94
N SER A 121 7.82 -6.12 13.18
CA SER A 121 6.88 -6.53 12.14
C SER A 121 6.55 -5.39 11.17
N ALA A 122 6.42 -4.16 11.65
CA ALA A 122 6.15 -3.00 10.78
C ALA A 122 7.35 -2.67 9.87
N LEU A 123 8.58 -2.72 10.40
CA LEU A 123 9.78 -2.56 9.58
C LEU A 123 9.91 -3.67 8.54
N PHE A 124 9.65 -4.92 8.93
CA PHE A 124 9.61 -6.04 8.00
C PHE A 124 8.59 -5.82 6.88
N THR A 125 7.35 -5.42 7.21
CA THR A 125 6.31 -5.11 6.22
C THR A 125 6.78 -4.04 5.22
N LEU A 126 7.38 -2.95 5.69
CA LEU A 126 7.85 -1.87 4.83
C LEU A 126 9.00 -2.32 3.91
N VAL A 127 10.03 -2.93 4.49
CA VAL A 127 11.22 -3.37 3.73
C VAL A 127 10.83 -4.42 2.69
N LEU A 128 10.09 -5.45 3.08
CA LEU A 128 9.71 -6.53 2.17
C LEU A 128 8.79 -6.03 1.05
N SER A 129 7.79 -5.21 1.39
CA SER A 129 6.88 -4.61 0.40
C SER A 129 7.64 -3.78 -0.64
N ILE A 130 8.57 -2.92 -0.20
CA ILE A 130 9.37 -2.09 -1.10
C ILE A 130 10.32 -2.95 -1.94
N ALA A 131 11.03 -3.89 -1.32
CA ALA A 131 11.96 -4.78 -2.03
C ALA A 131 11.25 -5.55 -3.16
N LEU A 132 10.11 -6.18 -2.86
CA LEU A 132 9.30 -6.89 -3.87
C LEU A 132 8.78 -5.94 -4.96
N THR A 133 8.36 -4.73 -4.59
CA THR A 133 7.92 -3.70 -5.55
C THR A 133 9.06 -3.31 -6.50
N LEU A 134 10.29 -3.14 -5.99
CA LEU A 134 11.45 -2.80 -6.80
C LEU A 134 11.82 -3.92 -7.76
N VAL A 135 11.76 -5.19 -7.31
CA VAL A 135 12.00 -6.36 -8.16
C VAL A 135 10.98 -6.42 -9.30
N LEU A 136 9.68 -6.29 -8.98
CA LEU A 136 8.63 -6.28 -10.01
C LEU A 136 8.71 -5.05 -10.92
N GLY A 137 9.07 -3.90 -10.38
CA GLY A 137 9.31 -2.67 -11.13
C GLY A 137 10.46 -2.85 -12.13
N ALA A 138 11.58 -3.41 -11.70
CA ALA A 138 12.70 -3.72 -12.57
C ALA A 138 12.27 -4.58 -13.78
N LYS A 139 11.47 -5.63 -13.54
CA LYS A 139 10.87 -6.42 -14.61
C LYS A 139 9.92 -5.62 -15.51
N LEU A 140 9.02 -4.83 -14.93
CA LEU A 140 8.03 -4.03 -15.67
C LEU A 140 8.69 -3.01 -16.62
N PHE A 141 9.84 -2.48 -16.21
CA PHE A 141 10.65 -1.53 -17.00
C PHE A 141 11.70 -2.22 -17.88
N GLY A 142 11.74 -3.55 -17.92
CA GLY A 142 12.56 -4.32 -18.86
C GLY A 142 14.04 -4.42 -18.48
N LEU A 143 14.37 -4.35 -17.18
CA LEU A 143 15.74 -4.53 -16.71
C LEU A 143 16.22 -5.99 -16.79
N TYR A 144 15.31 -6.97 -16.79
CA TYR A 144 15.58 -8.39 -16.96
C TYR A 144 14.33 -9.17 -17.39
#